data_AF-A0A2S3VZK6-F1
#
_entry.id   AF-A0A2S3VZK6-F1
#
_cell.length_a   1.000
_cell.length_b   1.000
_cell.length_c   1.000
_cell.angle_alpha   90.00
_cell.angle_beta   90.00
_cell.angle_gamma   90.00
#
_symmetry.space_group_name_H-M   'P 1'
#
loop_
_entity.id
_entity.type
_entity.pdbx_description
1 polymer ?
#
loop_
_entity_poly.entity_id
_entity_poly.type
_entity_poly.pdbx_seq_one_letter_code
_entity_poly.pdbx_strand_id
1 'polypeptide(L)'
;MFRTSTPAPFLPAGWARPWRCVLRGAMAAGVLWLGGITGAQAATERGATVILAQHPGTELDRQAHLLQARDLRDAHARGEHPVVLTASGPLSDHPGDMALFVQLQSPGLCGSAGCSTSVFLRRGTQWTQVLDSLSGPVRIMPQSHGGMHDLLVDDGDRWIWNGTAYADTQAAASPPPPATTR
;
A
#
# COMPACT_ATOMS: atom_id res chain seq x y z
N MET A 1 25.97 -51.11 19.89
CA MET A 1 25.35 -50.79 21.19
C MET A 1 24.25 -49.76 20.96
N PHE A 2 23.05 -50.08 21.46
CA PHE A 2 21.82 -49.28 21.65
C PHE A 2 21.09 -48.65 20.45
N ARG A 3 20.08 -49.43 20.01
CA ARG A 3 18.78 -49.03 19.46
C ARG A 3 17.88 -48.59 20.63
N THR A 4 17.13 -47.49 20.50
CA THR A 4 15.88 -47.14 21.23
C THR A 4 15.54 -45.68 20.94
N SER A 5 14.33 -45.15 21.01
CA SER A 5 12.95 -45.62 20.88
C SER A 5 12.13 -44.34 20.95
N THR A 6 11.15 -44.17 20.08
CA THR A 6 10.10 -43.16 20.20
C THR A 6 9.25 -43.44 21.44
N PRO A 7 8.82 -42.40 22.16
CA PRO A 7 7.50 -42.45 22.80
C PRO A 7 6.68 -41.20 22.46
N ALA A 8 5.45 -41.44 22.02
CA ALA A 8 4.30 -40.57 22.27
C ALA A 8 3.47 -41.20 23.41
N PRO A 9 2.37 -40.59 23.88
CA PRO A 9 2.09 -39.19 24.23
C PRO A 9 1.65 -39.09 25.71
N PHE A 10 1.55 -37.89 26.28
CA PHE A 10 0.80 -37.67 27.52
C PHE A 10 -0.06 -36.40 27.42
N LEU A 11 -1.38 -36.59 27.48
CA LEU A 11 -2.40 -35.58 27.73
C LEU A 11 -2.71 -35.56 29.24
N PRO A 12 -3.06 -34.39 29.79
CA PRO A 12 -4.16 -34.29 30.75
C PRO A 12 -5.23 -33.32 30.20
N ALA A 13 -6.51 -33.71 30.07
CA ALA A 13 -7.55 -33.67 31.11
C ALA A 13 -7.63 -32.28 31.79
N GLY A 14 -8.67 -31.47 31.67
CA GLY A 14 -10.00 -31.62 31.10
C GLY A 14 -10.94 -30.74 31.94
N TRP A 15 -11.54 -29.70 31.37
CA TRP A 15 -12.65 -28.97 32.03
C TRP A 15 -13.90 -29.11 31.16
N ALA A 16 -14.83 -29.90 31.70
CA ALA A 16 -16.15 -30.13 31.16
C ALA A 16 -17.06 -28.92 31.39
N ARG A 17 -17.75 -28.47 30.34
CA ARG A 17 -19.06 -27.82 30.45
C ARG A 17 -19.94 -28.25 29.27
N PRO A 18 -21.05 -28.98 29.51
CA PRO A 18 -21.92 -29.44 28.43
C PRO A 18 -22.95 -28.37 28.08
N TRP A 19 -22.91 -27.85 26.85
CA TRP A 19 -24.07 -27.19 26.26
C TRP A 19 -24.83 -28.23 25.45
N ARG A 20 -25.90 -28.74 26.06
CA ARG A 20 -26.90 -29.56 25.40
C ARG A 20 -27.74 -28.66 24.50
N CYS A 21 -27.39 -28.58 23.22
CA CYS A 21 -28.35 -28.20 22.19
C CYS A 21 -28.82 -29.47 21.49
N VAL A 22 -30.04 -29.89 21.84
CA VAL A 22 -30.77 -30.93 21.11
C VAL A 22 -31.24 -30.30 19.80
N LEU A 23 -30.67 -30.73 18.67
CA LEU A 23 -31.22 -30.50 17.35
C LEU A 23 -31.40 -31.85 16.67
N ARG A 24 -32.64 -32.33 16.74
CA ARG A 24 -33.16 -33.40 15.89
C ARG A 24 -33.31 -32.86 14.46
N GLY A 25 -32.70 -33.58 13.52
CA GLY A 25 -33.25 -33.82 12.18
C GLY A 25 -33.10 -32.72 11.15
N ALA A 26 -32.25 -32.94 10.16
CA ALA A 26 -32.65 -33.35 8.81
C ALA A 26 -31.44 -33.28 7.88
N MET A 27 -31.12 -34.39 7.22
CA MET A 27 -30.12 -34.45 6.16
C MET A 27 -30.63 -33.65 4.96
N ALA A 28 -29.94 -32.56 4.63
CA ALA A 28 -30.05 -31.91 3.34
C ALA A 28 -28.66 -31.88 2.71
N ALA A 29 -28.50 -32.63 1.62
CA ALA A 29 -27.36 -32.54 0.74
C ALA A 29 -27.29 -31.12 0.17
N GLY A 30 -26.19 -30.41 0.42
CA GLY A 30 -25.99 -29.04 -0.03
C GLY A 30 -24.49 -28.72 -0.10
N VAL A 31 -23.99 -28.79 -1.33
CA VAL A 31 -22.69 -28.32 -1.86
C VAL A 31 -21.84 -27.46 -0.89
N LEU A 32 -20.66 -27.99 -0.52
CA LEU A 32 -19.57 -27.21 0.06
C LEU A 32 -19.11 -26.16 -0.97
N TRP A 33 -19.39 -24.87 -0.70
CA TRP A 33 -18.59 -23.78 -1.24
C TRP A 33 -17.58 -23.38 -0.18
N LEU A 34 -16.34 -23.85 -0.36
CA LEU A 34 -15.15 -23.28 0.26
C LEU A 34 -14.96 -21.86 -0.31
N GLY A 35 -15.67 -20.88 0.24
CA GLY A 35 -15.43 -19.47 -0.01
C GLY A 35 -14.11 -19.08 0.65
N GLY A 36 -13.05 -19.00 -0.16
CA GLY A 36 -11.75 -18.51 0.27
C GLY A 36 -11.87 -17.09 0.84
N ILE A 37 -11.26 -16.88 2.00
CA ILE A 37 -11.02 -15.55 2.56
C ILE A 37 -9.99 -14.82 1.68
N THR A 38 -10.44 -14.23 0.56
CA THR A 38 -9.68 -13.18 -0.10
C THR A 38 -9.57 -12.02 0.87
N GLY A 39 -8.35 -11.75 1.35
CA GLY A 39 -8.06 -10.57 2.17
C GLY A 39 -8.55 -9.32 1.44
N ALA A 40 -9.46 -8.59 2.09
CA ALA A 40 -9.94 -7.32 1.58
C ALA A 40 -8.76 -6.35 1.54
N GLN A 41 -8.33 -5.99 0.33
CA GLN A 41 -7.38 -4.90 0.16
C GLN A 41 -8.16 -3.60 0.34
N ALA A 42 -7.68 -2.74 1.25
CA ALA A 42 -8.28 -1.42 1.45
C ALA A 42 -7.99 -0.57 0.21
N ALA A 43 -9.03 -0.33 -0.60
CA ALA A 43 -8.99 0.65 -1.67
C ALA A 43 -9.33 2.03 -1.06
N THR A 44 -8.49 3.03 -1.28
CA THR A 44 -8.79 4.41 -0.91
C THR A 44 -9.88 4.95 -1.85
N GLU A 45 -10.99 5.47 -1.33
CA GLU A 45 -12.03 6.12 -2.15
C GLU A 45 -11.62 7.55 -2.55
N ARG A 46 -12.28 8.13 -3.56
CA ARG A 46 -12.03 9.52 -3.98
C ARG A 46 -12.34 10.49 -2.84
N GLY A 47 -11.48 11.48 -2.63
CA GLY A 47 -11.59 12.41 -1.50
C GLY A 47 -11.06 11.83 -0.18
N ALA A 48 -10.72 10.54 -0.13
CA ALA A 48 -10.20 9.92 1.08
C ALA A 48 -8.68 10.11 1.21
N THR A 49 -8.24 10.16 2.46
CA THR A 49 -6.83 10.11 2.82
C THR A 49 -6.26 8.73 2.49
N VAL A 50 -5.08 8.71 1.89
CA VAL A 50 -4.30 7.50 1.65
C VAL A 50 -3.77 7.00 2.98
N ILE A 51 -4.20 5.80 3.37
CA ILE A 51 -3.78 5.16 4.63
C ILE A 51 -2.74 4.09 4.30
N LEU A 52 -1.48 4.39 4.61
CA LEU A 52 -0.35 3.48 4.41
C LEU A 52 -0.30 2.44 5.52
N ALA A 53 -0.16 1.17 5.16
CA ALA A 53 -0.01 0.07 6.11
C ALA A 53 0.92 -1.02 5.55
N GLN A 54 1.42 -1.89 6.44
CA GLN A 54 2.15 -3.08 6.02
C GLN A 54 1.18 -4.13 5.49
N HIS A 55 1.51 -4.74 4.35
CA HIS A 55 0.72 -5.80 3.74
C HIS A 55 1.58 -7.02 3.37
N PRO A 56 2.39 -7.57 4.29
CA PRO A 56 3.44 -8.52 3.96
C PRO A 56 2.92 -9.76 3.23
N GLY A 57 3.58 -10.12 2.13
CA GLY A 57 3.25 -11.31 1.35
C GLY A 57 2.03 -11.17 0.43
N THR A 58 1.35 -10.02 0.43
CA THR A 58 0.30 -9.72 -0.56
C THR A 58 0.90 -9.38 -1.92
N GLU A 59 0.09 -9.41 -2.98
CA GLU A 59 0.56 -8.98 -4.30
C GLU A 59 1.02 -7.52 -4.32
N LEU A 60 0.34 -6.67 -3.56
CA LEU A 60 0.61 -5.25 -3.48
C LEU A 60 1.98 -4.98 -2.83
N ASP A 61 2.31 -5.75 -1.80
CA ASP A 61 3.63 -5.79 -1.17
C ASP A 61 4.71 -6.33 -2.10
N ARG A 62 4.46 -7.44 -2.81
CA ARG A 62 5.39 -7.97 -3.82
C ARG A 62 5.71 -6.94 -4.90
N GLN A 63 4.69 -6.25 -5.43
CA GLN A 63 4.89 -5.19 -6.42
C GLN A 63 5.67 -4.02 -5.82
N ALA A 64 5.38 -3.61 -4.59
CA ALA A 64 6.16 -2.56 -3.91
C ALA A 64 7.65 -2.93 -3.82
N HIS A 65 7.97 -4.17 -3.43
CA HIS A 65 9.35 -4.67 -3.38
C HIS A 65 10.03 -4.68 -4.76
N LEU A 66 9.32 -5.07 -5.82
CA LEU A 66 9.86 -5.07 -7.18
C LEU A 66 10.12 -3.65 -7.69
N LEU A 67 9.16 -2.75 -7.49
CA LEU A 67 9.23 -1.36 -7.95
C LEU A 67 10.28 -0.56 -7.17
N GLN A 68 10.50 -0.90 -5.91
CA GLN A 68 11.49 -0.26 -5.03
C GLN A 68 12.79 -1.07 -4.86
N ALA A 69 13.06 -2.04 -5.74
CA ALA A 69 14.17 -2.97 -5.57
C ALA A 69 15.56 -2.28 -5.51
N ARG A 70 15.70 -1.09 -6.09
CA ARG A 70 16.94 -0.30 -6.00
C ARG A 70 17.12 0.26 -4.60
N ASP A 71 16.15 1.02 -4.11
CA ASP A 71 16.23 1.70 -2.81
C ASP A 71 16.33 0.71 -1.67
N LEU A 72 15.59 -0.42 -1.75
CA LEU A 72 15.70 -1.52 -0.80
C LEU A 72 17.10 -2.13 -0.78
N ARG A 73 17.69 -2.39 -1.95
CA ARG A 73 19.06 -2.93 -2.05
C ARG A 73 20.09 -1.95 -1.50
N ASP A 74 19.96 -0.67 -1.81
CA ASP A 74 20.88 0.37 -1.34
C ASP A 74 20.79 0.54 0.19
N ALA A 75 19.58 0.44 0.76
CA ALA A 75 19.38 0.43 2.21
C ALA A 75 19.99 -0.82 2.88
N HIS A 76 19.75 -2.01 2.31
CA HIS A 76 20.35 -3.25 2.82
C HIS A 76 21.87 -3.25 2.74
N ALA A 77 22.47 -2.62 1.73
CA ALA A 77 23.93 -2.46 1.63
C ALA A 77 24.51 -1.63 2.78
N ARG A 78 23.70 -0.77 3.41
CA ARG A 78 24.05 -0.01 4.62
C ARG A 78 23.67 -0.72 5.93
N GLY A 79 23.17 -1.95 5.86
CA GLY A 79 22.72 -2.72 7.03
C GLY A 79 21.33 -2.32 7.54
N GLU A 80 20.55 -1.60 6.74
CA GLU A 80 19.19 -1.20 7.10
C GLU A 80 18.18 -2.30 6.70
N HIS A 81 17.06 -2.37 7.42
CA HIS A 81 15.93 -3.24 7.11
C HIS A 81 14.66 -2.40 7.00
N PRO A 82 14.38 -1.81 5.82
CA PRO A 82 13.25 -0.92 5.65
C PRO A 82 11.92 -1.63 5.89
N VAL A 83 10.99 -0.98 6.58
CA VAL A 83 9.59 -1.39 6.62
C VAL A 83 8.90 -0.85 5.37
N VAL A 84 8.21 -1.72 4.62
CA VAL A 84 7.48 -1.34 3.42
C VAL A 84 6.02 -1.08 3.77
N LEU A 85 5.59 0.17 3.67
CA LEU A 85 4.19 0.55 3.80
C LEU A 85 3.59 0.81 2.43
N THR A 86 2.34 0.40 2.26
CA THR A 86 1.68 0.49 0.98
C THR A 86 0.21 0.86 1.12
N ALA A 87 -0.34 1.45 0.07
CA ALA A 87 -1.76 1.70 -0.12
C ALA A 87 -2.10 1.66 -1.62
N SER A 88 -3.37 1.41 -1.96
CA SER A 88 -3.83 1.51 -3.34
C SER A 88 -5.14 2.27 -3.47
N GLY A 89 -5.37 2.87 -4.63
CA GLY A 89 -6.60 3.61 -4.89
C GLY A 89 -6.80 3.96 -6.37
N PRO A 90 -8.02 4.34 -6.75
CA PRO A 90 -8.36 4.80 -8.09
C PRO A 90 -7.90 6.25 -8.25
N LEU A 91 -6.64 6.42 -8.66
CA LEU A 91 -6.07 7.73 -8.98
C LEU A 91 -6.46 8.21 -10.38
N SER A 92 -6.99 7.31 -11.22
CA SER A 92 -7.50 7.60 -12.54
C SER A 92 -9.02 7.40 -12.61
N ASP A 93 -9.67 8.14 -13.49
CA ASP A 93 -11.05 7.89 -13.91
C ASP A 93 -11.19 6.68 -14.86
N HIS A 94 -10.07 6.16 -15.37
CA HIS A 94 -10.08 4.99 -16.26
C HIS A 94 -10.28 3.69 -15.48
N PRO A 95 -11.31 2.88 -15.81
CA PRO A 95 -11.54 1.62 -15.13
C PRO A 95 -10.36 0.66 -15.29
N GLY A 96 -9.93 0.04 -14.17
CA GLY A 96 -8.84 -0.94 -14.15
C GLY A 96 -7.45 -0.35 -13.91
N ASP A 97 -7.28 0.96 -14.09
CA ASP A 97 -6.09 1.67 -13.64
C ASP A 97 -6.05 1.68 -12.10
N MET A 98 -4.85 1.54 -11.53
CA MET A 98 -4.66 1.49 -10.09
C MET A 98 -3.38 2.23 -9.72
N ALA A 99 -3.45 3.11 -8.72
CA ALA A 99 -2.25 3.64 -8.10
C ALA A 99 -1.80 2.75 -6.94
N LEU A 100 -0.49 2.65 -6.79
CA LEU A 100 0.21 2.06 -5.66
C LEU A 100 1.08 3.13 -5.02
N PHE A 101 0.77 3.46 -3.77
CA PHE A 101 1.56 4.34 -2.92
C PHE A 101 2.51 3.45 -2.12
N VAL A 102 3.80 3.77 -2.12
CA VAL A 102 4.82 3.00 -1.42
C VAL A 102 5.70 3.93 -0.60
N GLN A 103 5.79 3.67 0.69
CA GLN A 103 6.70 4.36 1.60
C GLN A 103 7.67 3.35 2.18
N LEU A 104 8.96 3.65 2.11
CA LEU A 104 10.01 2.87 2.76
C LEU A 104 10.42 3.56 4.05
N GLN A 105 10.22 2.90 5.19
CA GLN A 105 10.61 3.43 6.49
C GLN A 105 11.97 2.86 6.89
N SER A 106 13.01 3.67 6.79
CA SER A 106 14.36 3.33 7.25
C SER A 106 15.15 4.59 7.60
N PRO A 107 16.15 4.49 8.51
CA PRO A 107 16.92 5.66 8.93
C PRO A 107 17.59 6.42 7.78
N GLY A 108 18.04 5.74 6.72
CA GLY A 108 18.71 6.37 5.59
C GLY A 108 17.78 6.90 4.50
N LEU A 109 16.48 6.58 4.54
CA LEU A 109 15.48 7.03 3.57
C LEU A 109 14.50 8.07 4.16
N CYS A 110 14.48 8.23 5.48
CA CYS A 110 13.63 9.19 6.16
C CYS A 110 14.45 10.39 6.67
N GLY A 111 13.97 11.60 6.39
CA GLY A 111 14.60 12.84 6.84
C GLY A 111 13.81 13.53 7.96
N SER A 112 14.10 14.80 8.21
CA SER A 112 13.37 15.63 9.19
C SER A 112 11.91 15.89 8.81
N ALA A 113 11.58 15.78 7.51
CA ALA A 113 10.22 15.88 6.99
C ALA A 113 9.46 14.54 7.04
N GLY A 114 10.06 13.48 7.59
CA GLY A 114 9.51 12.12 7.58
C GLY A 114 10.04 11.28 6.42
N CYS A 115 9.35 10.16 6.17
CA CYS A 115 9.70 9.21 5.11
C CYS A 115 9.01 9.60 3.81
N SER A 116 9.74 9.52 2.69
CA SER A 116 9.17 9.79 1.37
C SER A 116 8.27 8.66 0.89
N THR A 117 7.21 9.02 0.18
CA THR A 117 6.26 8.12 -0.45
C THR A 117 6.35 8.28 -1.96
N SER A 118 6.63 7.20 -2.68
CA SER A 118 6.56 7.17 -4.15
C SER A 118 5.18 6.70 -4.61
N VAL A 119 4.76 7.12 -5.80
CA VAL A 119 3.49 6.72 -6.42
C VAL A 119 3.74 6.08 -7.77
N PHE A 120 3.18 4.89 -7.95
CA PHE A 120 3.22 4.14 -9.20
C PHE A 120 1.81 3.97 -9.75
N LEU A 121 1.65 4.16 -11.05
CA LEU A 121 0.40 3.93 -11.76
C LEU A 121 0.50 2.64 -12.57
N ARG A 122 -0.45 1.73 -12.36
CA ARG A 122 -0.64 0.55 -13.20
C ARG A 122 -1.66 0.85 -14.30
N ARG A 123 -1.25 0.61 -15.55
CA ARG A 123 -2.15 0.52 -16.71
C ARG A 123 -1.99 -0.86 -17.35
N GLY A 124 -3.05 -1.67 -17.29
CA GLY A 124 -2.95 -3.09 -17.64
C GLY A 124 -1.94 -3.82 -16.74
N THR A 125 -0.84 -4.31 -17.33
CA THR A 125 0.25 -4.98 -16.61
C THR A 125 1.47 -4.10 -16.38
N GLN A 126 1.49 -2.88 -16.93
CA GLN A 126 2.64 -1.99 -16.84
C GLN A 126 2.51 -1.07 -15.63
N TRP A 127 3.57 -1.02 -14.83
CA TRP A 127 3.73 -0.05 -13.76
C TRP A 127 4.65 1.08 -14.22
N THR A 128 4.25 2.32 -13.96
CA THR A 128 5.06 3.51 -14.24
C THR A 128 5.13 4.36 -12.99
N GLN A 129 6.33 4.80 -12.60
CA GLN A 129 6.47 5.77 -11.52
C GLN A 129 5.96 7.12 -12.01
N VAL A 130 4.96 7.66 -11.32
CA VAL A 130 4.31 8.93 -11.69
C VAL A 130 4.63 10.05 -10.70
N LEU A 131 5.24 9.69 -9.57
CA LEU A 131 5.73 10.60 -8.55
C LEU A 131 6.79 9.90 -7.71
N ASP A 132 7.94 10.54 -7.53
CA ASP A 132 9.11 9.95 -6.90
C ASP A 132 9.10 10.09 -5.39
N SER A 133 8.75 11.26 -4.87
CA SER A 133 8.83 11.55 -3.44
C SER A 133 7.77 12.54 -2.97
N LEU A 134 6.92 12.09 -2.05
CA LEU A 134 6.04 12.91 -1.22
C LEU A 134 6.36 12.74 0.26
N SER A 135 6.43 13.83 1.00
CA SER A 135 6.53 13.81 2.47
C SER A 135 5.20 14.26 3.04
N GLY A 136 4.64 13.51 4.00
CA GLY A 136 3.38 13.86 4.67
C GLY A 136 2.16 13.04 4.23
N PRO A 137 1.00 13.21 4.90
CA PRO A 137 -0.25 12.55 4.54
C PRO A 137 -0.73 13.00 3.17
N VAL A 138 -1.22 12.04 2.38
CA VAL A 138 -1.70 12.28 1.02
C VAL A 138 -3.22 12.11 0.98
N ARG A 139 -3.91 13.03 0.31
CA ARG A 139 -5.34 12.92 -0.02
C ARG A 139 -5.52 12.92 -1.53
N ILE A 140 -6.34 11.98 -2.03
CA ILE A 140 -6.73 11.95 -3.44
C ILE A 140 -7.89 12.92 -3.63
N MET A 141 -7.71 13.97 -4.42
CA MET A 141 -8.69 15.03 -4.59
C MET A 141 -9.79 14.63 -5.59
N PRO A 142 -11.04 15.12 -5.44
CA PRO A 142 -12.07 14.93 -6.45
C PRO A 142 -11.72 15.59 -7.79
N GLN A 143 -11.01 16.73 -7.76
CA GLN A 143 -10.55 17.42 -8.97
C GLN A 143 -9.58 16.52 -9.75
N SER A 144 -9.72 16.51 -11.07
CA SER A 144 -8.83 15.78 -11.96
C SER A 144 -8.34 16.65 -13.12
N HIS A 145 -7.14 16.34 -13.61
CA HIS A 145 -6.54 16.89 -14.81
C HIS A 145 -6.16 15.73 -15.73
N GLY A 146 -6.59 15.77 -16.99
CA GLY A 146 -6.31 14.69 -17.94
C GLY A 146 -6.78 13.29 -17.49
N GLY A 147 -7.87 13.22 -16.72
CA GLY A 147 -8.42 11.96 -16.19
C GLY A 147 -7.67 11.36 -14.99
N MET A 148 -6.74 12.12 -14.40
CA MET A 148 -6.00 11.76 -13.19
C MET A 148 -6.38 12.71 -12.05
N HIS A 149 -6.75 12.17 -10.90
CA HIS A 149 -7.09 12.95 -9.72
C HIS A 149 -5.86 13.67 -9.17
N ASP A 150 -6.02 14.92 -8.75
CA ASP A 150 -4.93 15.65 -8.11
C ASP A 150 -4.62 15.07 -6.73
N LEU A 151 -3.39 15.28 -6.26
CA LEU A 151 -3.01 14.93 -4.90
C LEU A 151 -2.87 16.20 -4.07
N LEU A 152 -3.32 16.13 -2.83
CA LEU A 152 -3.01 17.15 -1.83
C LEU A 152 -2.17 16.50 -0.73
N VAL A 153 -1.08 17.16 -0.39
CA VAL A 153 -0.12 16.70 0.62
C VAL A 153 -0.06 17.73 1.75
N ASP A 154 -0.03 17.26 3.00
CA ASP A 154 0.01 18.11 4.20
C ASP A 154 -1.05 19.24 4.24
N ASP A 155 -2.19 19.01 3.58
CA ASP A 155 -3.30 19.96 3.41
C ASP A 155 -2.96 21.30 2.71
N GLY A 156 -1.75 21.47 2.16
CA GLY A 156 -1.30 22.71 1.52
C GLY A 156 -0.68 22.55 0.13
N ASP A 157 -0.05 21.41 -0.13
CA ASP A 157 0.77 21.22 -1.33
C ASP A 157 -0.02 20.42 -2.37
N ARG A 158 -0.44 21.11 -3.44
CA ARG A 158 -1.20 20.47 -4.52
C ARG A 158 -0.25 19.99 -5.61
N TRP A 159 -0.40 18.72 -5.95
CA TRP A 159 0.30 18.09 -7.05
C TRP A 159 -0.68 17.87 -8.19
N ILE A 160 -0.38 18.48 -9.34
CA ILE A 160 -1.27 18.47 -10.51
C ILE A 160 -0.68 17.55 -11.58
N TRP A 161 -1.53 16.73 -12.17
CA TRP A 161 -1.15 15.86 -13.28
C TRP A 161 -0.85 16.68 -14.55
N ASN A 162 0.33 16.47 -15.13
CA ASN A 162 0.77 17.19 -16.35
C ASN A 162 0.57 16.39 -17.66
N GLY A 163 -0.02 15.19 -17.59
CA GLY A 163 -0.11 14.26 -18.72
C GLY A 163 0.80 13.04 -18.62
N THR A 164 1.87 13.13 -17.82
CA THR A 164 2.88 12.05 -17.67
C THR A 164 3.27 11.75 -16.22
N ALA A 165 3.34 12.77 -15.37
CA ALA A 165 3.68 12.69 -13.96
C ALA A 165 2.97 13.80 -13.18
N TYR A 166 3.04 13.71 -11.85
CA TYR A 166 2.61 14.81 -10.98
C TYR A 166 3.69 15.88 -10.89
N ALA A 167 3.31 17.13 -11.09
CA ALA A 167 4.19 18.28 -10.92
C ALA A 167 3.85 19.02 -9.62
N ASP A 168 4.88 19.43 -8.89
CA ASP A 168 4.76 20.34 -7.77
C ASP A 168 4.35 21.73 -8.28
N THR A 169 3.21 22.21 -7.81
CA THR A 169 2.69 23.53 -8.20
C THR A 169 3.32 24.68 -7.41
N GLN A 170 4.00 24.42 -6.30
CA GLN A 170 4.72 25.43 -5.53
C GLN A 170 6.09 25.74 -6.13
N ALA A 171 6.82 24.73 -6.62
CA ALA A 171 8.05 24.95 -7.38
C ALA A 171 7.87 25.84 -8.62
N ALA A 172 6.68 25.82 -9.23
CA ALA A 172 6.35 26.66 -10.39
C ALA A 172 6.04 28.13 -10.05
N ALA A 173 5.84 28.49 -8.77
CA ALA A 173 5.42 29.82 -8.35
C ALA A 173 6.58 30.81 -8.11
N SER A 174 7.73 30.63 -8.78
CA SER A 174 8.78 31.65 -8.79
C SER A 174 8.27 32.89 -9.53
N PRO A 175 8.23 34.09 -8.88
CA PRO A 175 7.80 35.31 -9.58
C PRO A 175 8.76 35.62 -10.74
N PRO A 176 8.26 36.12 -11.89
CA PRO A 176 9.13 36.53 -12.98
C PRO A 176 10.10 37.61 -12.49
N PRO A 177 11.36 37.63 -12.97
CA PRO A 177 12.31 38.67 -12.59
C PRO A 177 11.70 40.05 -12.92
N PRO A 178 11.91 41.07 -12.06
CA PRO A 178 11.33 42.39 -12.28
C PRO A 178 11.75 42.90 -13.65
N ALA A 179 10.77 43.32 -14.45
CA ALA A 179 11.01 43.92 -15.74
C ALA A 179 11.93 45.14 -15.55
N THR A 180 13.15 45.05 -16.05
CA THR A 180 14.08 46.19 -16.07
C THR A 180 13.59 47.14 -17.15
N THR A 181 12.77 48.11 -16.76
CA THR A 181 12.47 49.27 -17.60
C THR A 181 13.76 50.09 -17.72
N ARG A 182 14.29 50.16 -18.94
CA ARG A 182 15.45 50.98 -19.30
C ARG A 182 15.01 52.38 -19.71
#